data_AF-A0A222WKK9-F1
#
_entry.id   AF-A0A222WKK9-F1
#
_cell.length_a   1.000
_cell.length_b   1.000
_cell.length_c   1.000
_cell.angle_alpha   90.00
_cell.angle_beta   90.00
_cell.angle_gamma   90.00
#
_symmetry.space_group_name_H-M   'P 1'
#
loop_
_entity.id
_entity.type
_entity.pdbx_description
1 polymer ?
#
loop_
_entity_poly.entity_id
_entity_poly.type
_entity_poly.pdbx_seq_one_letter_code
_entity_poly.pdbx_strand_id
1 'polypeptide(L)'
;MKFKKTMLLLMFSTILTGWLTVGTESVHAATSIVFREGDRLKLLLEDGNGANRVFKFNLENMIMPGTPIRLYSNLTEIPSSGFTVDYTNSTITIADSQPAPSVGSENHIVIPIGSIMEGSVKSIDESTVTPLAEEPKVTQPEVETKTKETTSVNKSEAASSVDEPKVAQPVVESKEDQAVDESPEIPLSIPSGEQFPGTFTINSSGTSFAVRLKMKNIQPTYTSYVMVKNSDAQLVKRIQFDPATTFKYSLSNLNLSTGGYYFYIKMIDQSGNSAASVPQFVPINNNKAGQVVVFIDGKLQQYEQPATSISGSMLVPFRAVFEALGAKVKWDGATKTVTATKGNTTIKLTVGSRDAYINGKLVRLNAAPRLINGKVMVPIRFVSEALGAKVKWNIAAQSVVIFLAPPQVLTTSESEQLMEENEDNYEPQTNLTILKKISTTLTKSTDIVFVIDVTSSMTGTLDYVRQKVKGFVDSVPSGSQFAVVAFRDINLKADKDLEFFEFTKDKNKLKGNLNMLRPLAGGDLKESGLEAIQLAISKFPKNSSSKTIIFITDAPVHDKSTTPDKARFSVDEINKQLQKNDVVFNAIVPANGPANKQMKKLVDSNKGTLYDIRDAKLNLAK
;
A
#
# COMPACT_ATOMS: atom_id res chain seq x y z
N MET A 1 33.77 39.46 0.44
CA MET A 1 33.66 38.82 1.76
C MET A 1 32.45 37.89 1.75
N LYS A 2 32.68 36.58 1.76
CA LYS A 2 31.63 35.52 1.78
C LYS A 2 31.61 34.92 3.18
N PHE A 3 30.45 34.85 3.83
CA PHE A 3 30.24 33.98 5.00
C PHE A 3 29.18 32.92 4.72
N LYS A 4 29.45 31.73 5.26
CA LYS A 4 29.03 30.39 4.85
C LYS A 4 27.74 29.89 5.51
N LYS A 5 27.12 28.91 4.82
CA LYS A 5 26.20 27.85 5.27
C LYS A 5 26.48 27.32 6.70
N THR A 6 25.44 26.86 7.41
CA THR A 6 25.09 25.42 7.62
C THR A 6 24.12 25.28 8.82
N MET A 7 22.99 24.59 8.65
CA MET A 7 22.26 23.96 9.76
C MET A 7 21.66 22.65 9.25
N LEU A 8 22.17 21.51 9.71
CA LEU A 8 21.57 20.21 9.49
C LEU A 8 21.60 19.38 10.78
N LEU A 9 20.41 18.85 11.05
CA LEU A 9 19.91 18.00 12.12
C LEU A 9 20.48 16.57 12.04
N LEU A 10 20.73 15.90 13.18
CA LEU A 10 20.74 14.42 13.21
C LEU A 10 20.60 13.83 14.63
N MET A 11 19.59 12.99 14.78
CA MET A 11 19.41 12.00 15.85
C MET A 11 19.30 10.62 15.18
N PHE A 12 20.02 9.59 15.64
CA PHE A 12 19.60 8.19 15.50
C PHE A 12 20.20 7.28 16.59
N SER A 13 19.36 6.32 17.00
CA SER A 13 19.54 5.26 18.01
C SER A 13 19.77 3.92 17.31
N THR A 14 20.59 3.06 17.92
CA THR A 14 20.83 1.63 17.63
C THR A 14 19.67 0.73 18.11
N ILE A 15 19.59 -0.49 17.57
CA ILE A 15 19.71 -1.80 18.26
C ILE A 15 19.91 -2.90 17.20
N LEU A 16 20.73 -3.90 17.54
CA LEU A 16 20.83 -5.21 16.91
C LEU A 16 20.91 -6.30 18.03
N THR A 17 20.21 -7.41 17.84
CA THR A 17 19.98 -8.67 18.58
C THR A 17 20.59 -9.93 17.93
N GLY A 18 21.41 -10.71 18.66
CA GLY A 18 21.90 -12.04 18.24
C GLY A 18 20.89 -13.20 18.44
N TRP A 19 21.18 -14.36 17.81
CA TRP A 19 20.39 -15.60 17.85
C TRP A 19 21.20 -16.81 18.34
N LEU A 20 20.56 -17.74 19.05
CA LEU A 20 20.83 -19.19 18.96
C LEU A 20 19.55 -20.00 19.29
N THR A 21 19.37 -21.12 18.59
CA THR A 21 18.13 -21.85 18.24
C THR A 21 17.97 -23.22 18.94
N VAL A 22 16.74 -23.77 19.02
CA VAL A 22 16.32 -25.12 18.52
C VAL A 22 14.79 -25.16 18.35
N GLY A 23 14.29 -25.61 17.18
CA GLY A 23 12.89 -26.04 16.98
C GLY A 23 12.19 -25.52 15.73
N THR A 24 12.49 -26.12 14.58
CA THR A 24 11.73 -26.16 13.31
C THR A 24 10.73 -25.03 12.98
N GLU A 25 11.21 -23.99 12.28
CA GLU A 25 10.62 -23.41 11.04
C GLU A 25 11.30 -22.06 10.74
N SER A 26 11.86 -21.89 9.52
CA SER A 26 12.57 -20.68 9.09
C SER A 26 11.78 -19.97 7.98
N VAL A 27 10.99 -18.95 8.31
CA VAL A 27 10.41 -18.02 7.31
C VAL A 27 11.35 -16.83 7.12
N HIS A 28 11.98 -16.72 5.95
CA HIS A 28 12.83 -15.58 5.59
C HIS A 28 12.00 -14.44 4.99
N ALA A 29 11.91 -13.31 5.68
CA ALA A 29 11.53 -12.03 5.11
C ALA A 29 12.68 -11.03 5.28
N ALA A 30 13.55 -10.94 4.28
CA ALA A 30 14.60 -9.94 4.21
C ALA A 30 14.03 -8.61 3.64
N THR A 31 13.95 -7.56 4.46
CA THR A 31 13.90 -6.18 3.96
C THR A 31 15.33 -5.65 3.92
N SER A 32 15.87 -5.43 2.71
CA SER A 32 17.19 -4.83 2.52
C SER A 32 17.15 -3.31 2.78
N ILE A 33 18.08 -2.84 3.62
CA ILE A 33 18.38 -1.42 3.84
C ILE A 33 19.34 -0.97 2.72
N VAL A 34 19.13 0.19 2.11
CA VAL A 34 20.07 0.76 1.12
C VAL A 34 20.72 2.00 1.72
N PHE A 35 22.03 1.93 1.95
CA PHE A 35 22.87 3.06 2.35
C PHE A 35 23.57 3.69 1.13
N ARG A 36 23.95 4.98 1.19
CA ARG A 36 24.64 5.68 0.09
C ARG A 36 26.14 5.84 0.36
N GLU A 37 26.92 5.96 -0.70
CA GLU A 37 28.34 6.29 -0.62
C GLU A 37 28.51 7.71 -0.01
N GLY A 38 29.24 7.81 1.10
CA GLY A 38 29.45 9.05 1.86
C GLY A 38 28.57 9.23 3.10
N ASP A 39 27.53 8.40 3.30
CA ASP A 39 26.78 8.40 4.54
C ASP A 39 27.68 7.98 5.72
N ARG A 40 27.45 8.54 6.91
CA ARG A 40 28.21 8.24 8.12
C ARG A 40 27.28 7.79 9.23
N LEU A 41 27.61 6.67 9.87
CA LEU A 41 26.90 6.14 11.02
C LEU A 41 27.55 6.71 12.29
N LYS A 42 26.76 7.42 13.13
CA LYS A 42 27.17 7.85 14.47
C LYS A 42 26.58 6.88 15.49
N LEU A 43 27.42 6.28 16.32
CA LEU A 43 27.02 5.35 17.37
C LEU A 43 27.43 5.93 18.72
N LEU A 44 26.46 6.17 19.59
CA LEU A 44 26.73 6.60 20.96
C LEU A 44 27.28 5.43 21.77
N LEU A 45 28.35 5.69 22.51
CA LEU A 45 28.93 4.79 23.49
C LEU A 45 28.39 5.16 24.88
N GLU A 46 28.65 4.30 25.88
CA GLU A 46 28.34 4.63 27.27
C GLU A 46 29.08 5.90 27.73
N ASP A 47 28.43 6.65 28.63
CA ASP A 47 29.03 7.82 29.26
C ASP A 47 30.31 7.42 30.01
N GLY A 48 31.29 8.33 30.02
CA GLY A 48 32.49 8.16 30.83
C GLY A 48 32.16 8.16 32.32
N ASN A 49 33.09 7.67 33.14
CA ASN A 49 32.99 7.82 34.60
C ASN A 49 34.30 8.32 35.24
N GLY A 50 35.25 8.80 34.43
CA GLY A 50 36.56 9.28 34.85
C GLY A 50 37.61 8.18 35.05
N ALA A 51 37.23 6.90 35.00
CA ALA A 51 38.13 5.77 35.18
C ALA A 51 37.97 4.68 34.10
N ASN A 52 36.76 4.48 33.57
CA ASN A 52 36.48 3.47 32.58
C ASN A 52 37.05 3.88 31.21
N ARG A 53 37.82 2.98 30.62
CA ARG A 53 38.50 3.17 29.33
C ARG A 53 38.00 2.21 28.26
N VAL A 54 37.20 1.22 28.63
CA VAL A 54 36.67 0.20 27.73
C VAL A 54 35.18 0.44 27.51
N PHE A 55 34.80 0.63 26.25
CA PHE A 55 33.43 0.94 25.85
C PHE A 55 32.95 -0.09 24.84
N LYS A 56 31.75 -0.65 25.09
CA LYS A 56 31.12 -1.59 24.15
C LYS A 56 30.32 -0.84 23.09
N PHE A 57 30.33 -1.34 21.87
CA PHE A 57 29.40 -0.92 20.81
C PHE A 57 28.58 -2.12 20.34
N ASN A 58 27.29 -1.92 20.03
CA ASN A 58 26.41 -3.00 19.57
C ASN A 58 25.82 -2.68 18.19
N LEU A 59 26.30 -3.42 17.20
CA LEU A 59 25.65 -3.66 15.93
C LEU A 59 25.87 -5.16 15.62
N GLU A 60 24.81 -5.98 15.42
CA GLU A 60 24.80 -7.39 14.92
C GLU A 60 25.72 -7.47 13.69
N ASN A 61 27.03 -7.57 13.92
CA ASN A 61 28.08 -7.86 12.95
C ASN A 61 28.26 -6.87 11.77
N MET A 62 27.81 -5.61 11.89
CA MET A 62 27.98 -4.60 10.83
C MET A 62 29.37 -3.92 10.80
N ILE A 63 30.23 -4.12 11.81
CA ILE A 63 31.59 -3.53 11.87
C ILE A 63 32.60 -4.69 11.88
N MET A 64 33.40 -4.81 10.82
CA MET A 64 34.36 -5.90 10.63
C MET A 64 35.81 -5.47 10.88
N PRO A 65 36.76 -6.40 11.12
CA PRO A 65 38.18 -6.08 11.22
C PRO A 65 38.68 -5.25 10.03
N GLY A 66 39.32 -4.12 10.31
CA GLY A 66 39.80 -3.18 9.29
C GLY A 66 38.84 -2.03 8.95
N THR A 67 37.64 -1.99 9.54
CA THR A 67 36.71 -0.86 9.37
C THR A 67 37.30 0.43 9.96
N PRO A 68 37.42 1.54 9.20
CA PRO A 68 37.95 2.79 9.72
C PRO A 68 36.96 3.42 10.70
N ILE A 69 37.37 3.51 11.97
CA ILE A 69 36.59 4.09 13.07
C ILE A 69 37.22 5.41 13.50
N ARG A 70 36.38 6.43 13.69
CA ARG A 70 36.76 7.69 14.33
C ARG A 70 36.07 7.78 15.69
N LEU A 71 36.85 7.94 16.75
CA LEU A 71 36.35 8.03 18.13
C LEU A 71 36.30 9.49 18.57
N TYR A 72 35.20 9.88 19.19
CA TYR A 72 35.00 11.19 19.77
C TYR A 72 34.61 11.07 21.23
N SER A 73 35.15 11.97 22.04
CA SER A 73 34.63 12.29 23.37
C SER A 73 34.17 13.74 23.37
N ASN A 74 32.88 13.95 23.63
CA ASN A 74 32.18 15.21 23.36
C ASN A 74 32.33 15.61 21.89
N LEU A 75 32.89 16.78 21.60
CA LEU A 75 33.13 17.30 20.26
C LEU A 75 34.59 17.13 19.79
N THR A 76 35.45 16.49 20.60
CA THR A 76 36.88 16.34 20.31
C THR A 76 37.17 14.93 19.82
N GLU A 77 37.86 14.82 18.68
CA GLU A 77 38.31 13.56 18.13
C GLU A 77 39.53 13.02 18.89
N ILE A 78 39.47 11.77 19.29
CA ILE A 78 40.62 11.05 19.83
C ILE A 78 41.39 10.48 18.63
N PRO A 79 42.70 10.78 18.48
CA PRO A 79 43.50 10.27 17.38
C PRO A 79 43.49 8.73 17.34
N SER A 80 43.66 8.15 16.15
CA SER A 80 43.67 6.68 15.98
C SER A 80 44.79 5.96 16.75
N SER A 81 45.86 6.66 17.12
CA SER A 81 46.91 6.16 18.01
C SER A 81 46.50 6.16 19.50
N GLY A 82 45.41 6.82 19.85
CA GLY A 82 44.91 7.01 21.22
C GLY A 82 43.85 6.01 21.66
N PHE A 83 43.49 5.04 20.82
CA PHE A 83 42.58 3.96 21.17
C PHE A 83 42.86 2.70 20.36
N THR A 84 42.42 1.56 20.86
CA THR A 84 42.40 0.29 20.14
C THR A 84 40.97 -0.18 19.94
N VAL A 85 40.75 -0.96 18.89
CA VAL A 85 39.45 -1.58 18.60
C VAL A 85 39.63 -3.09 18.62
N ASP A 86 38.90 -3.75 19.51
CA ASP A 86 38.72 -5.19 19.50
C ASP A 86 37.40 -5.50 18.80
N TYR A 87 37.51 -5.87 17.52
CA TYR A 87 36.37 -6.20 16.67
C TYR A 87 35.68 -7.50 17.09
N THR A 88 36.42 -8.45 17.68
CA THR A 88 35.89 -9.74 18.12
C THR A 88 34.94 -9.56 19.30
N ASN A 89 35.34 -8.73 20.27
CA ASN A 89 34.53 -8.46 21.46
C ASN A 89 33.66 -7.20 21.34
N SER A 90 33.71 -6.52 20.19
CA SER A 90 32.99 -5.26 19.92
C SER A 90 33.25 -4.18 20.97
N THR A 91 34.52 -3.99 21.32
CA THR A 91 34.95 -3.02 22.33
C THR A 91 35.99 -2.05 21.79
N ILE A 92 35.96 -0.81 22.28
CA ILE A 92 37.00 0.19 22.08
C ILE A 92 37.65 0.48 23.41
N THR A 93 38.99 0.45 23.43
CA THR A 93 39.78 0.76 24.61
C THR A 93 40.58 2.02 24.36
N ILE A 94 40.33 3.07 25.15
CA ILE A 94 41.09 4.32 25.10
C ILE A 94 42.42 4.12 25.80
N ALA A 95 43.52 4.43 25.10
CA ALA A 95 44.87 4.27 25.62
C ALA A 95 45.11 5.16 26.86
N ASP A 96 46.00 4.73 27.75
CA ASP A 96 46.34 5.48 28.97
C ASP A 96 46.99 6.84 28.68
N SER A 97 47.56 7.00 27.48
CA SER A 97 48.10 8.27 26.96
C SER A 97 47.03 9.31 26.65
N GLN A 98 45.75 8.93 26.65
CA GLN A 98 44.60 9.83 26.49
C GLN A 98 43.85 9.96 27.83
N PRO A 99 43.22 11.12 28.12
CA PRO A 99 42.41 11.28 29.31
C PRO A 99 41.20 10.33 29.26
N ALA A 100 40.93 9.65 30.37
CA ALA A 100 39.72 8.83 30.49
C ALA A 100 38.46 9.73 30.42
N PRO A 101 37.40 9.34 29.70
CA PRO A 101 36.20 10.16 29.61
C PRO A 101 35.54 10.39 30.98
N SER A 102 35.30 11.65 31.33
CA SER A 102 34.60 12.05 32.58
C SER A 102 33.11 11.68 32.59
N VAL A 103 32.50 11.73 33.78
CA VAL A 103 31.05 11.59 33.97
C VAL A 103 30.28 12.61 33.13
N GLY A 104 29.36 12.15 32.30
CA GLY A 104 28.51 12.98 31.43
C GLY A 104 29.15 13.40 30.10
N SER A 105 30.34 12.89 29.76
CA SER A 105 30.94 13.10 28.43
C SER A 105 30.19 12.31 27.34
N GLU A 106 29.82 12.97 26.24
CA GLU A 106 29.15 12.34 25.09
C GLU A 106 30.18 11.57 24.23
N ASN A 107 30.38 10.30 24.53
CA ASN A 107 31.29 9.45 23.77
C ASN A 107 30.58 8.83 22.56
N HIS A 108 31.20 8.87 21.39
CA HIS A 108 30.62 8.26 20.19
C HIS A 108 31.66 7.88 19.16
N ILE A 109 31.31 6.93 18.30
CA ILE A 109 32.10 6.61 17.11
C ILE A 109 31.37 7.01 15.85
N VAL A 110 32.16 7.37 14.83
CA VAL A 110 31.68 7.70 13.49
C VAL A 110 32.33 6.77 12.48
N ILE A 111 31.50 6.11 11.67
CA ILE A 111 31.93 5.10 10.70
C ILE A 111 31.39 5.47 9.31
N PRO A 112 32.22 5.48 8.27
CA PRO A 112 31.76 5.63 6.89
C PRO A 112 30.94 4.40 6.48
N ILE A 113 29.73 4.60 5.98
CA ILE A 113 28.87 3.47 5.61
C ILE A 113 29.39 2.72 4.37
N GLY A 114 30.17 3.38 3.49
CA GLY A 114 30.87 2.72 2.38
C GLY A 114 31.80 1.59 2.85
N SER A 115 32.51 1.78 3.96
CA SER A 115 33.43 0.78 4.53
C SER A 115 32.71 -0.41 5.20
N ILE A 116 31.43 -0.23 5.56
CA ILE A 116 30.56 -1.29 6.07
C ILE A 116 30.01 -2.14 4.91
N MET A 117 29.84 -1.55 3.72
CA MET A 117 29.29 -2.21 2.53
C MET A 117 30.35 -2.99 1.72
N GLU A 118 31.58 -2.48 1.62
CA GLU A 118 32.69 -3.10 0.86
C GLU A 118 33.26 -4.40 1.45
N GLY A 119 32.98 -4.71 2.73
CA GLY A 119 33.33 -6.01 3.34
C GLY A 119 32.56 -7.20 2.74
N SER A 120 31.60 -6.96 1.85
CA SER A 120 30.71 -8.00 1.29
C SER A 120 31.18 -8.56 -0.06
N VAL A 121 32.31 -8.10 -0.62
CA VAL A 121 32.82 -8.61 -1.90
C VAL A 121 34.34 -8.79 -1.87
N LYS A 122 34.78 -9.95 -1.36
CA LYS A 122 35.86 -10.70 -1.99
C LYS A 122 35.44 -12.16 -2.10
N SER A 123 35.36 -12.61 -3.35
CA SER A 123 35.12 -13.97 -3.79
C SER A 123 35.96 -14.99 -3.01
N ILE A 124 35.30 -16.02 -2.48
CA ILE A 124 35.97 -17.29 -2.19
C ILE A 124 36.07 -18.01 -3.54
N ASP A 125 37.30 -18.13 -4.03
CA ASP A 125 37.65 -18.91 -5.20
C ASP A 125 37.61 -20.39 -4.79
N GLU A 126 36.73 -21.19 -5.41
CA GLU A 126 36.68 -22.65 -5.28
C GLU A 126 37.84 -23.29 -6.04
N SER A 127 39.08 -23.03 -5.61
CA SER A 127 40.22 -23.86 -5.99
C SER A 127 41.37 -23.64 -5.01
N THR A 128 41.32 -24.32 -3.86
CA THR A 128 42.48 -24.84 -3.11
C THR A 128 41.98 -25.47 -1.82
N VAL A 129 41.66 -26.77 -1.89
CA VAL A 129 41.55 -27.60 -0.69
C VAL A 129 42.87 -28.33 -0.54
N THR A 130 43.63 -28.00 0.49
CA THR A 130 44.59 -28.94 1.11
C THR A 130 44.65 -28.70 2.62
N PRO A 131 44.69 -29.76 3.45
CA PRO A 131 44.29 -29.71 4.85
C PRO A 131 45.50 -29.64 5.79
N LEU A 132 45.36 -28.93 6.91
CA LEU A 132 46.25 -28.91 8.09
C LEU A 132 45.40 -28.35 9.25
N ALA A 133 45.47 -28.76 10.51
CA ALA A 133 46.28 -29.74 11.21
C ALA A 133 45.54 -30.11 12.51
N GLU A 134 45.99 -31.20 13.13
CA GLU A 134 45.51 -31.81 14.37
C GLU A 134 45.36 -30.84 15.55
N GLU A 135 44.37 -31.10 16.39
CA GLU A 135 44.41 -30.75 17.81
C GLU A 135 43.97 -31.94 18.69
N PRO A 136 44.39 -31.98 19.97
CA PRO A 136 44.87 -33.21 20.61
C PRO A 136 43.81 -34.00 21.39
N LYS A 137 44.15 -35.28 21.55
CA LYS A 137 43.67 -36.30 22.50
C LYS A 137 42.90 -35.77 23.73
N VAL A 138 41.68 -36.29 23.90
CA VAL A 138 41.18 -36.78 25.19
C VAL A 138 40.53 -38.14 24.99
N THR A 139 40.79 -39.03 25.94
CA THR A 139 40.71 -40.50 25.94
C THR A 139 39.28 -41.04 26.14
N GLN A 140 38.97 -42.10 25.36
CA GLN A 140 38.09 -43.31 25.50
C GLN A 140 37.24 -43.57 26.77
N PRO A 141 36.25 -44.51 26.77
CA PRO A 141 36.07 -45.70 25.87
C PRO A 141 34.66 -45.83 25.23
N GLU A 142 34.49 -46.29 23.99
CA GLU A 142 34.58 -47.68 23.47
C GLU A 142 33.40 -48.58 23.87
N VAL A 143 32.52 -48.87 22.90
CA VAL A 143 31.89 -50.18 22.53
C VAL A 143 31.34 -49.93 21.10
N GLU A 144 32.03 -50.41 20.07
CA GLU A 144 31.71 -51.64 19.30
C GLU A 144 30.27 -51.70 18.75
N THR A 145 29.98 -52.19 17.55
CA THR A 145 30.68 -52.39 16.28
C THR A 145 29.56 -52.74 15.29
N LYS A 146 29.88 -52.59 14.02
CA LYS A 146 29.39 -53.39 12.89
C LYS A 146 27.97 -53.12 12.37
N THR A 147 27.76 -52.66 11.14
CA THR A 147 28.35 -52.93 9.81
C THR A 147 27.26 -53.58 8.95
N LYS A 148 26.85 -52.78 7.95
CA LYS A 148 26.65 -53.13 6.54
C LYS A 148 25.39 -53.87 6.08
N GLU A 149 24.94 -53.33 4.94
CA GLU A 149 24.64 -54.03 3.69
C GLU A 149 23.33 -54.83 3.63
N THR A 150 22.60 -54.86 2.52
CA THR A 150 22.48 -54.02 1.32
C THR A 150 21.20 -54.52 0.64
N THR A 151 20.56 -53.63 -0.10
CA THR A 151 19.83 -53.88 -1.35
C THR A 151 18.64 -54.87 -1.44
N SER A 152 17.64 -54.32 -2.14
CA SER A 152 16.88 -54.93 -3.26
C SER A 152 15.69 -55.80 -2.88
N VAL A 153 14.59 -55.87 -3.63
CA VAL A 153 14.05 -55.18 -4.83
C VAL A 153 12.59 -55.70 -4.97
N ASN A 154 11.71 -54.86 -5.53
CA ASN A 154 10.46 -55.18 -6.26
C ASN A 154 9.23 -55.89 -5.60
N LYS A 155 8.13 -55.11 -5.58
CA LYS A 155 6.98 -55.12 -6.53
C LYS A 155 5.84 -56.14 -6.39
N SER A 156 4.62 -55.60 -6.56
CA SER A 156 3.32 -56.23 -6.95
C SER A 156 2.63 -57.11 -5.91
N GLU A 157 1.31 -57.24 -5.81
CA GLU A 157 0.12 -56.57 -6.39
C GLU A 157 -1.12 -57.18 -5.68
N ALA A 158 -2.17 -56.37 -5.55
CA ALA A 158 -3.60 -56.69 -5.75
C ALA A 158 -4.41 -57.72 -4.90
N ALA A 159 -5.60 -57.21 -4.52
CA ALA A 159 -6.94 -57.86 -4.43
C ALA A 159 -7.21 -58.80 -3.22
N SER A 160 -8.41 -58.93 -2.63
CA SER A 160 -9.79 -58.51 -2.94
C SER A 160 -10.67 -58.66 -1.67
N SER A 161 -11.72 -57.83 -1.57
CA SER A 161 -13.11 -58.04 -1.04
C SER A 161 -13.44 -59.02 0.10
N VAL A 162 -14.43 -58.66 0.95
CA VAL A 162 -15.77 -59.32 1.06
C VAL A 162 -16.66 -58.66 2.15
N ASP A 163 -17.84 -58.26 1.69
CA ASP A 163 -19.21 -58.24 2.25
C ASP A 163 -19.69 -57.51 3.53
N GLU A 164 -20.71 -56.67 3.25
CA GLU A 164 -21.85 -56.10 4.01
C GLU A 164 -22.86 -57.20 4.47
N PRO A 165 -23.96 -56.96 5.26
CA PRO A 165 -25.01 -55.93 4.98
C PRO A 165 -25.87 -55.34 6.14
N LYS A 166 -26.25 -54.06 5.95
CA LYS A 166 -27.62 -53.49 5.79
C LYS A 166 -28.77 -53.81 6.77
N VAL A 167 -29.42 -52.75 7.29
CA VAL A 167 -30.91 -52.62 7.41
C VAL A 167 -31.34 -51.16 7.17
N ALA A 168 -32.44 -50.97 6.44
CA ALA A 168 -32.97 -49.75 5.82
C ALA A 168 -34.30 -49.26 6.51
N GLN A 169 -34.55 -47.94 6.64
CA GLN A 169 -35.55 -47.09 5.90
C GLN A 169 -37.01 -47.07 6.46
N PRO A 170 -37.97 -46.15 6.08
CA PRO A 170 -37.94 -44.90 5.24
C PRO A 170 -38.93 -43.73 5.63
N VAL A 171 -39.06 -42.74 4.69
CA VAL A 171 -40.17 -41.77 4.33
C VAL A 171 -40.37 -40.52 5.25
N VAL A 172 -40.50 -39.26 4.79
CA VAL A 172 -41.41 -38.66 3.76
C VAL A 172 -40.84 -37.38 3.10
N GLU A 173 -41.22 -37.23 1.84
CA GLU A 173 -40.96 -36.25 0.79
C GLU A 173 -41.76 -34.93 0.93
N SER A 174 -41.14 -33.80 0.57
CA SER A 174 -41.83 -32.69 -0.12
C SER A 174 -40.81 -31.80 -0.85
N LYS A 175 -40.83 -31.85 -2.17
CA LYS A 175 -40.11 -31.00 -3.11
C LYS A 175 -40.76 -29.62 -3.19
N GLU A 176 -39.96 -28.57 -3.23
CA GLU A 176 -40.31 -27.32 -3.91
C GLU A 176 -39.05 -26.81 -4.61
N ASP A 177 -39.04 -26.94 -5.94
CA ASP A 177 -37.92 -26.64 -6.83
C ASP A 177 -37.70 -25.12 -6.93
N GLN A 178 -36.54 -24.64 -6.47
CA GLN A 178 -35.91 -23.49 -7.09
C GLN A 178 -34.72 -23.99 -7.89
N ALA A 179 -34.79 -23.84 -9.21
CA ALA A 179 -33.69 -24.11 -10.11
C ALA A 179 -32.53 -23.15 -9.78
N VAL A 180 -31.61 -23.60 -8.95
CA VAL A 180 -30.28 -23.02 -8.82
C VAL A 180 -29.54 -23.44 -10.09
N ASP A 181 -29.15 -22.46 -10.90
CA ASP A 181 -28.21 -22.64 -12.00
C ASP A 181 -26.86 -23.05 -11.39
N GLU A 182 -26.68 -24.34 -11.10
CA GLU A 182 -25.40 -24.97 -10.79
C GLU A 182 -24.60 -25.15 -12.08
N SER A 183 -24.35 -24.05 -12.79
CA SER A 183 -23.21 -23.98 -13.68
C SER A 183 -21.95 -24.17 -12.81
N PRO A 184 -21.06 -25.15 -13.09
CA PRO A 184 -19.91 -25.39 -12.25
C PRO A 184 -19.05 -24.12 -12.19
N GLU A 185 -18.92 -23.52 -11.01
CA GLU A 185 -17.93 -22.48 -10.75
C GLU A 185 -16.57 -23.09 -11.09
N ILE A 186 -16.02 -22.76 -12.27
CA ILE A 186 -14.66 -23.15 -12.60
C ILE A 186 -13.78 -22.37 -11.62
N PRO A 187 -13.12 -23.03 -10.65
CA PRO A 187 -12.34 -22.32 -9.66
C PRO A 187 -11.22 -21.55 -10.35
N LEU A 188 -11.05 -20.30 -9.95
CA LEU A 188 -9.95 -19.48 -10.43
C LEU A 188 -8.64 -20.21 -10.16
N SER A 189 -7.78 -20.34 -11.17
CA SER A 189 -6.49 -21.05 -11.01
C SER A 189 -5.53 -20.38 -10.01
N ILE A 190 -5.84 -19.15 -9.57
CA ILE A 190 -4.99 -18.35 -8.68
C ILE A 190 -5.53 -18.49 -7.25
N PRO A 191 -4.72 -18.97 -6.29
CA PRO A 191 -5.12 -19.04 -4.89
C PRO A 191 -5.19 -17.64 -4.25
N SER A 192 -6.00 -17.51 -3.21
CA SER A 192 -6.12 -16.30 -2.38
C SER A 192 -5.28 -16.38 -1.10
N GLY A 193 -5.21 -15.26 -0.37
CA GLY A 193 -4.60 -15.17 0.95
C GLY A 193 -3.08 -15.28 0.88
N GLU A 194 -2.49 -16.06 1.80
CA GLU A 194 -1.04 -16.22 1.92
C GLU A 194 -0.41 -16.95 0.73
N GLN A 195 -1.20 -17.78 0.05
CA GLN A 195 -0.76 -18.53 -1.12
C GLN A 195 -0.85 -17.70 -2.42
N PHE A 196 -1.40 -16.49 -2.36
CA PHE A 196 -1.53 -15.63 -3.53
C PHE A 196 -0.15 -15.37 -4.18
N PRO A 197 0.02 -15.62 -5.49
CA PRO A 197 1.33 -15.64 -6.15
C PRO A 197 1.81 -14.22 -6.53
N GLY A 198 1.82 -13.32 -5.56
CA GLY A 198 2.19 -11.91 -5.74
C GLY A 198 2.79 -11.28 -4.49
N THR A 199 3.65 -10.28 -4.69
CA THR A 199 4.28 -9.53 -3.60
C THR A 199 3.91 -8.06 -3.72
N PHE A 200 3.55 -7.46 -2.60
CA PHE A 200 3.41 -6.01 -2.42
C PHE A 200 4.53 -5.50 -1.53
N THR A 201 5.29 -4.51 -1.99
CA THR A 201 6.43 -3.95 -1.24
C THR A 201 6.38 -2.44 -1.27
N ILE A 202 6.57 -1.79 -0.12
CA ILE A 202 6.77 -0.34 -0.03
C ILE A 202 8.27 -0.07 -0.06
N ASN A 203 8.69 0.97 -0.78
CA ASN A 203 10.08 1.38 -0.78
C ASN A 203 10.53 1.90 0.60
N SER A 204 11.84 1.95 0.82
CA SER A 204 12.41 2.36 2.12
C SER A 204 12.00 3.77 2.56
N SER A 205 11.76 4.68 1.61
CA SER A 205 11.30 6.05 1.90
C SER A 205 9.80 6.18 2.11
N GLY A 206 9.00 5.11 1.94
CA GLY A 206 7.54 5.12 2.05
C GLY A 206 6.85 6.06 1.07
N THR A 207 7.47 6.33 -0.08
CA THR A 207 6.96 7.24 -1.11
C THR A 207 6.33 6.50 -2.29
N SER A 208 6.67 5.23 -2.48
CA SER A 208 6.11 4.40 -3.54
C SER A 208 5.97 2.95 -3.12
N PHE A 209 5.09 2.23 -3.81
CA PHE A 209 4.98 0.78 -3.70
C PHE A 209 5.28 0.11 -5.03
N ALA A 210 5.62 -1.17 -4.95
CA ALA A 210 5.78 -2.05 -6.09
C ALA A 210 4.95 -3.33 -5.90
N VAL A 211 4.38 -3.80 -7.00
CA VAL A 211 3.67 -5.08 -7.10
C VAL A 211 4.37 -5.95 -8.13
N ARG A 212 4.56 -7.22 -7.79
CA ARG A 212 5.13 -8.22 -8.70
C ARG A 212 4.39 -9.53 -8.54
N LEU A 213 3.92 -10.10 -9.65
CA LEU A 213 3.37 -11.45 -9.67
C LEU A 213 4.46 -12.47 -10.00
N LYS A 214 4.40 -13.64 -9.35
CA LYS A 214 5.35 -14.75 -9.52
C LYS A 214 4.74 -15.85 -10.39
N MET A 215 4.11 -15.47 -11.50
CA MET A 215 3.49 -16.40 -12.46
C MET A 215 4.06 -16.15 -13.85
N LYS A 216 4.35 -17.23 -14.60
CA LYS A 216 4.91 -17.13 -15.95
C LYS A 216 3.86 -16.97 -17.05
N ASN A 217 2.67 -17.54 -16.86
CA ASN A 217 1.61 -17.59 -17.86
C ASN A 217 0.32 -16.97 -17.31
N ILE A 218 0.28 -15.65 -17.23
CA ILE A 218 -0.90 -14.93 -16.77
C ILE A 218 -1.87 -14.84 -17.94
N GLN A 219 -3.07 -15.39 -17.76
CA GLN A 219 -4.07 -15.34 -18.82
C GLN A 219 -4.43 -13.88 -19.11
N PRO A 220 -4.48 -13.45 -20.38
CA PRO A 220 -4.82 -12.08 -20.76
C PRO A 220 -6.24 -11.67 -20.35
N THR A 221 -7.05 -12.65 -19.95
CA THR A 221 -8.43 -12.50 -19.49
C THR A 221 -8.52 -12.03 -18.03
N TYR A 222 -7.43 -12.12 -17.25
CA TYR A 222 -7.42 -11.64 -15.88
C TYR A 222 -7.22 -10.13 -15.82
N THR A 223 -8.07 -9.45 -15.04
CA THR A 223 -7.89 -8.04 -14.68
C THR A 223 -7.24 -7.95 -13.30
N SER A 224 -6.24 -7.08 -13.14
CA SER A 224 -5.37 -7.04 -11.96
C SER A 224 -5.39 -5.68 -11.31
N TYR A 225 -5.69 -5.61 -10.01
CA TYR A 225 -5.82 -4.38 -9.26
C TYR A 225 -4.98 -4.37 -7.99
N VAL A 226 -4.52 -3.20 -7.60
CA VAL A 226 -4.21 -2.87 -6.22
C VAL A 226 -5.43 -2.20 -5.61
N MET A 227 -5.95 -2.79 -4.56
CA MET A 227 -7.11 -2.34 -3.82
C MET A 227 -6.63 -1.65 -2.55
N VAL A 228 -7.24 -0.52 -2.20
CA VAL A 228 -6.91 0.25 -1.00
C VAL A 228 -8.16 0.46 -0.18
N LYS A 229 -8.19 -0.09 1.03
CA LYS A 229 -9.24 0.14 2.02
C LYS A 229 -8.77 1.05 3.14
N ASN A 230 -9.64 1.85 3.73
CA ASN A 230 -9.34 2.61 4.94
C ASN A 230 -9.46 1.74 6.20
N SER A 231 -9.26 2.33 7.38
CA SER A 231 -9.35 1.62 8.67
C SER A 231 -10.74 1.07 9.01
N ASP A 232 -11.79 1.56 8.35
CA ASP A 232 -13.17 1.09 8.49
C ASP A 232 -13.53 0.05 7.40
N ALA A 233 -12.52 -0.51 6.74
CA ALA A 233 -12.62 -1.51 5.68
C ALA A 233 -13.40 -1.06 4.42
N GLN A 234 -13.61 0.26 4.25
CA GLN A 234 -14.23 0.83 3.06
C GLN A 234 -13.21 0.96 1.94
N LEU A 235 -13.58 0.56 0.72
CA LEU A 235 -12.72 0.74 -0.46
C LEU A 235 -12.62 2.23 -0.81
N VAL A 236 -11.39 2.76 -0.83
CA VAL A 236 -11.12 4.18 -1.11
C VAL A 236 -10.32 4.40 -2.39
N LYS A 237 -9.54 3.41 -2.84
CA LYS A 237 -8.86 3.43 -4.15
C LYS A 237 -8.81 2.04 -4.77
N ARG A 238 -8.78 2.02 -6.10
CA ARG A 238 -8.52 0.86 -6.94
C ARG A 238 -7.57 1.30 -8.06
N ILE A 239 -6.45 0.60 -8.23
CA ILE A 239 -5.43 0.91 -9.23
C ILE A 239 -5.20 -0.33 -10.08
N GLN A 240 -5.61 -0.32 -11.36
CA GLN A 240 -5.28 -1.44 -12.26
C GLN A 240 -3.80 -1.41 -12.61
N PHE A 241 -3.22 -2.59 -12.81
CA PHE A 241 -1.86 -2.73 -13.29
C PHE A 241 -1.74 -3.85 -14.31
N ASP A 242 -0.69 -3.81 -15.13
CA ASP A 242 -0.32 -4.92 -16.01
C ASP A 242 0.36 -6.01 -15.18
N PRO A 243 -0.24 -7.20 -15.06
CA PRO A 243 0.31 -8.28 -14.26
C PRO A 243 1.59 -8.90 -14.84
N ALA A 244 1.89 -8.67 -16.12
CA ALA A 244 3.08 -9.23 -16.78
C ALA A 244 4.40 -8.56 -16.37
N THR A 245 4.33 -7.38 -15.76
CA THR A 245 5.50 -6.60 -15.38
C THR A 245 5.51 -6.24 -13.89
N THR A 246 6.65 -5.75 -13.39
CA THR A 246 6.69 -5.18 -12.05
C THR A 246 6.06 -3.79 -12.08
N PHE A 247 4.88 -3.67 -11.47
CA PHE A 247 4.17 -2.40 -11.37
C PHE A 247 4.76 -1.56 -10.23
N LYS A 248 5.13 -0.31 -10.52
CA LYS A 248 5.62 0.65 -9.51
C LYS A 248 4.71 1.87 -9.51
N TYR A 249 4.35 2.36 -8.33
CA TYR A 249 3.40 3.47 -8.21
C TYR A 249 3.71 4.39 -7.04
N SER A 250 3.58 5.71 -7.25
CA SER A 250 3.81 6.70 -6.19
C SER A 250 2.61 6.79 -5.25
N LEU A 251 2.84 6.72 -3.94
CA LEU A 251 1.80 6.89 -2.93
C LEU A 251 1.22 8.30 -2.94
N SER A 252 2.00 9.32 -3.33
CA SER A 252 1.52 10.70 -3.47
C SER A 252 0.37 10.82 -4.45
N ASN A 253 0.34 9.98 -5.50
CA ASN A 253 -0.68 10.04 -6.54
C ASN A 253 -2.05 9.53 -6.06
N LEU A 254 -2.09 8.86 -4.90
CA LEU A 254 -3.32 8.37 -4.32
C LEU A 254 -4.09 9.47 -3.57
N ASN A 255 -3.43 10.57 -3.20
CA ASN A 255 -3.99 11.67 -2.40
C ASN A 255 -4.71 11.16 -1.12
N LEU A 256 -4.12 10.19 -0.44
CA LEU A 256 -4.65 9.67 0.82
C LEU A 256 -4.40 10.67 1.96
N SER A 257 -5.39 10.91 2.81
CA SER A 257 -5.22 11.71 4.03
C SER A 257 -4.42 10.95 5.09
N THR A 258 -3.93 11.66 6.12
CA THR A 258 -3.28 11.01 7.28
C THR A 258 -4.22 9.97 7.88
N GLY A 259 -3.81 8.70 7.88
CA GLY A 259 -4.69 7.59 8.19
C GLY A 259 -4.02 6.24 7.99
N GLY A 260 -4.71 5.19 8.44
CA GLY A 260 -4.29 3.80 8.24
C GLY A 260 -5.02 3.19 7.06
N TYR A 261 -4.29 2.50 6.18
CA TYR A 261 -4.84 1.92 4.96
C TYR A 261 -4.39 0.48 4.77
N TYR A 262 -5.20 -0.31 4.09
CA TYR A 262 -4.93 -1.70 3.76
C TYR A 262 -4.84 -1.88 2.26
N PHE A 263 -3.66 -2.30 1.80
CA PHE A 263 -3.35 -2.53 0.40
C PHE A 263 -3.33 -4.02 0.12
N TYR A 264 -4.02 -4.45 -0.93
CA TYR A 264 -3.97 -5.84 -1.40
C TYR A 264 -4.07 -5.91 -2.91
N ILE A 265 -3.54 -6.99 -3.46
CA ILE A 265 -3.64 -7.30 -4.88
C ILE A 265 -4.94 -8.07 -5.08
N LYS A 266 -5.70 -7.76 -6.13
CA LYS A 266 -6.89 -8.51 -6.53
C LYS A 266 -6.85 -8.82 -8.02
N MET A 267 -7.07 -10.09 -8.36
CA MET A 267 -7.21 -10.60 -9.73
C MET A 267 -8.65 -11.01 -9.94
N ILE A 268 -9.22 -10.69 -11.09
CA ILE A 268 -10.60 -11.04 -11.46
C ILE A 268 -10.58 -11.65 -12.86
N ASP A 269 -11.25 -12.78 -13.06
CA ASP A 269 -11.40 -13.39 -14.39
C ASP A 269 -12.60 -12.84 -15.17
N GLN A 270 -12.83 -13.39 -16.36
CA GLN A 270 -13.94 -13.02 -17.22
C GLN A 270 -15.31 -13.44 -16.68
N SER A 271 -15.35 -14.44 -15.80
CA SER A 271 -16.57 -14.95 -15.17
C SER A 271 -16.93 -14.16 -13.90
N GLY A 272 -16.05 -13.25 -13.46
CA GLY A 272 -16.24 -12.45 -12.25
C GLY A 272 -15.71 -13.10 -10.97
N ASN A 273 -15.14 -14.30 -11.08
CA ASN A 273 -14.44 -14.94 -9.98
C ASN A 273 -13.20 -14.12 -9.63
N SER A 274 -12.80 -14.13 -8.37
CA SER A 274 -11.66 -13.32 -7.93
C SER A 274 -10.74 -14.01 -6.93
N ALA A 275 -9.47 -13.62 -6.97
CA ALA A 275 -8.46 -14.00 -5.99
C ALA A 275 -7.76 -12.75 -5.44
N ALA A 276 -7.45 -12.74 -4.16
CA ALA A 276 -6.84 -11.59 -3.50
C ALA A 276 -5.67 -11.98 -2.59
N SER A 277 -4.65 -11.13 -2.51
CA SER A 277 -3.55 -11.29 -1.55
C SER A 277 -3.98 -10.90 -0.13
N VAL A 278 -3.19 -11.31 0.87
CA VAL A 278 -3.36 -10.79 2.24
C VAL A 278 -3.22 -9.27 2.25
N PRO A 279 -4.16 -8.54 2.89
CA PRO A 279 -4.05 -7.10 3.08
C PRO A 279 -2.83 -6.67 3.91
N GLN A 280 -2.06 -5.73 3.38
CA GLN A 280 -0.88 -5.14 4.00
C GLN A 280 -1.24 -3.77 4.57
N PHE A 281 -0.97 -3.56 5.86
CA PHE A 281 -1.21 -2.26 6.50
C PHE A 281 -0.15 -1.23 6.11
N VAL A 282 -0.61 -0.05 5.70
CA VAL A 282 0.21 1.07 5.24
C VAL A 282 -0.24 2.34 5.99
N PRO A 283 0.56 2.82 6.96
CA PRO A 283 0.29 4.10 7.61
C PRO A 283 0.68 5.25 6.69
N ILE A 284 -0.21 6.24 6.56
CA ILE A 284 0.05 7.50 5.87
C ILE A 284 0.05 8.62 6.90
N ASN A 285 1.10 9.44 6.89
CA ASN A 285 1.23 10.60 7.77
C ASN A 285 1.66 11.81 6.94
N ASN A 286 0.69 12.68 6.63
CA ASN A 286 0.93 13.91 5.88
C ASN A 286 1.17 15.12 6.80
N ASN A 287 1.30 14.90 8.12
CA ASN A 287 1.49 15.97 9.08
C ASN A 287 2.91 16.57 8.97
N LYS A 288 3.12 17.74 9.58
CA LYS A 288 4.39 18.49 9.53
C LYS A 288 5.59 17.62 9.93
N ALA A 289 6.75 17.88 9.31
CA ALA A 289 7.98 17.10 9.49
C ALA A 289 8.32 16.86 10.98
N GLY A 290 8.31 15.59 11.39
CA GLY A 290 8.67 15.14 12.74
C GLY A 290 7.51 14.88 13.69
N GLN A 291 6.26 15.15 13.31
CA GLN A 291 5.11 14.79 14.14
C GLN A 291 4.84 13.28 14.09
N VAL A 292 4.98 12.62 15.23
CA VAL A 292 4.70 11.19 15.36
C VAL A 292 3.21 10.94 15.54
N VAL A 293 2.66 10.02 14.76
CA VAL A 293 1.28 9.53 14.89
C VAL A 293 1.24 8.09 15.39
N VAL A 294 0.13 7.70 16.00
CA VAL A 294 -0.07 6.35 16.54
C VAL A 294 -1.28 5.72 15.88
N PHE A 295 -1.14 4.47 15.44
CA PHE A 295 -2.21 3.64 14.92
C PHE A 295 -2.41 2.44 15.86
N ILE A 296 -3.65 2.20 16.26
CA ILE A 296 -4.05 1.00 17.02
C ILE A 296 -5.13 0.29 16.21
N ASP A 297 -4.89 -0.97 15.88
CA ASP A 297 -5.74 -1.80 15.02
C ASP A 297 -6.15 -1.07 13.73
N GLY A 298 -5.16 -0.41 13.11
CA GLY A 298 -5.31 0.35 11.87
C GLY A 298 -5.91 1.75 12.02
N LYS A 299 -6.52 2.08 13.17
CA LYS A 299 -7.17 3.37 13.41
C LYS A 299 -6.19 4.41 13.94
N LEU A 300 -6.22 5.61 13.34
CA LEU A 300 -5.44 6.75 13.79
C LEU A 300 -5.90 7.20 15.18
N GLN A 301 -4.97 7.26 16.13
CA GLN A 301 -5.24 7.74 17.47
C GLN A 301 -5.00 9.24 17.56
N GLN A 302 -5.96 9.95 18.15
CA GLN A 302 -5.85 11.36 18.46
C GLN A 302 -5.72 11.55 19.96
N TYR A 303 -4.68 12.27 20.38
CA TYR A 303 -4.40 12.53 21.78
C TYR A 303 -4.41 14.04 22.04
N GLU A 304 -5.08 14.46 23.11
CA GLU A 304 -5.00 15.84 23.59
C GLU A 304 -3.54 16.24 23.90
N GLN A 305 -2.79 15.33 24.53
CA GLN A 305 -1.35 15.46 24.72
C GLN A 305 -0.63 14.59 23.69
N PRO A 306 0.12 15.18 22.75
CA PRO A 306 0.81 14.44 21.69
C PRO A 306 1.79 13.38 22.22
N ALA A 307 1.99 12.34 21.40
CA ALA A 307 3.03 11.36 21.65
C ALA A 307 4.41 12.05 21.72
N THR A 308 5.18 11.75 22.76
CA THR A 308 6.45 12.45 23.03
C THR A 308 7.59 11.45 23.16
N SER A 309 8.66 11.65 22.40
CA SER A 309 9.87 10.84 22.53
C SER A 309 10.73 11.32 23.70
N ILE A 310 11.05 10.44 24.64
CA ILE A 310 11.95 10.72 25.77
C ILE A 310 12.93 9.55 25.91
N SER A 311 14.22 9.84 25.79
CA SER A 311 15.30 8.84 25.90
C SER A 311 15.08 7.63 24.96
N GLY A 312 14.67 7.90 23.70
CA GLY A 312 14.40 6.87 22.70
C GLY A 312 13.09 6.08 22.90
N SER A 313 12.34 6.35 23.97
CA SER A 313 11.02 5.74 24.21
C SER A 313 9.90 6.70 23.81
N MET A 314 8.90 6.21 23.09
CA MET A 314 7.69 6.99 22.80
C MET A 314 6.71 6.89 23.97
N LEU A 315 6.33 8.03 24.55
CA LEU A 315 5.35 8.10 25.62
C LEU A 315 4.03 8.65 25.09
N VAL A 316 2.92 8.07 25.56
CA VAL A 316 1.55 8.48 25.20
C VAL A 316 0.66 8.57 26.45
N PRO A 317 -0.48 9.28 26.39
CA PRO A 317 -1.41 9.34 27.51
C PRO A 317 -1.88 7.94 27.90
N PHE A 318 -1.70 7.57 29.17
CA PHE A 318 -1.93 6.20 29.63
C PHE A 318 -3.34 5.69 29.35
N ARG A 319 -4.35 6.50 29.66
CA ARG A 319 -5.75 6.10 29.55
C ARG A 319 -6.11 5.75 28.10
N ALA A 320 -5.72 6.61 27.15
CA ALA A 320 -6.02 6.44 25.74
C ALA A 320 -5.48 5.13 25.17
N VAL A 321 -4.21 4.79 25.43
CA VAL A 321 -3.61 3.55 24.91
C VAL A 321 -4.17 2.31 25.60
N PHE A 322 -4.35 2.32 26.92
CA PHE A 322 -4.88 1.16 27.64
C PHE A 322 -6.33 0.86 27.24
N GLU A 323 -7.17 1.88 27.17
CA GLU A 323 -8.59 1.72 26.81
C GLU A 323 -8.75 1.32 25.34
N ALA A 324 -7.96 1.91 24.43
CA ALA A 324 -7.95 1.50 23.02
C ALA A 324 -7.55 0.03 22.84
N LEU A 325 -6.74 -0.51 23.74
CA LEU A 325 -6.35 -1.92 23.78
C LEU A 325 -7.30 -2.80 24.63
N GLY A 326 -8.43 -2.26 25.09
CA GLY A 326 -9.48 -2.98 25.81
C GLY A 326 -9.21 -3.20 27.30
N ALA A 327 -8.29 -2.46 27.91
CA ALA A 327 -8.02 -2.53 29.35
C ALA A 327 -8.83 -1.49 30.12
N LYS A 328 -9.29 -1.86 31.33
CA LYS A 328 -9.85 -0.92 32.31
C LYS A 328 -8.72 -0.28 33.10
N VAL A 329 -8.83 1.02 33.37
CA VAL A 329 -7.73 1.79 33.96
C VAL A 329 -8.16 2.56 35.20
N LYS A 330 -7.36 2.46 36.27
CA LYS A 330 -7.49 3.26 37.49
C LYS A 330 -6.22 4.08 37.70
N TRP A 331 -6.40 5.34 38.10
CA TRP A 331 -5.32 6.22 38.56
C TRP A 331 -5.47 6.46 40.05
N ASP A 332 -4.38 6.29 40.79
CA ASP A 332 -4.25 6.69 42.19
C ASP A 332 -3.33 7.91 42.27
N GLY A 333 -3.92 9.06 42.61
CA GLY A 333 -3.18 10.32 42.71
C GLY A 333 -2.28 10.42 43.94
N ALA A 334 -2.59 9.70 45.02
CA ALA A 334 -1.80 9.74 46.25
C ALA A 334 -0.48 8.97 46.07
N THR A 335 -0.55 7.79 45.46
CA THR A 335 0.64 6.96 45.20
C THR A 335 1.26 7.21 43.82
N LYS A 336 0.62 8.07 43.00
CA LYS A 336 0.98 8.34 41.60
C LYS A 336 1.07 7.07 40.76
N THR A 337 0.12 6.16 40.95
CA THR A 337 0.11 4.83 40.34
C THR A 337 -1.02 4.67 39.33
N VAL A 338 -0.67 4.20 38.14
CA VAL A 338 -1.61 3.68 37.14
C VAL A 338 -1.75 2.18 37.36
N THR A 339 -2.98 1.70 37.47
CA THR A 339 -3.31 0.27 37.44
C THR A 339 -4.22 0.00 36.24
N ALA A 340 -3.80 -0.87 35.33
CA ALA A 340 -4.59 -1.30 34.18
C ALA A 340 -4.91 -2.80 34.28
N THR A 341 -6.11 -3.19 33.88
CA THR A 341 -6.59 -4.59 33.95
C THR A 341 -7.26 -5.01 32.65
N LYS A 342 -6.88 -6.15 32.09
CA LYS A 342 -7.50 -6.77 30.91
C LYS A 342 -7.50 -8.29 31.08
N GLY A 343 -8.68 -8.89 31.21
CA GLY A 343 -8.80 -10.31 31.58
C GLY A 343 -8.03 -10.59 32.88
N ASN A 344 -7.09 -11.54 32.82
CA ASN A 344 -6.25 -11.93 33.96
C ASN A 344 -4.95 -11.11 34.07
N THR A 345 -4.73 -10.13 33.20
CA THR A 345 -3.52 -9.30 33.19
C THR A 345 -3.75 -8.01 33.96
N THR A 346 -2.95 -7.79 35.00
CA THR A 346 -2.90 -6.56 35.79
C THR A 346 -1.53 -5.90 35.65
N ILE A 347 -1.51 -4.65 35.18
CA ILE A 347 -0.29 -3.85 35.00
C ILE A 347 -0.30 -2.70 36.00
N LYS A 348 0.78 -2.54 36.76
CA LYS A 348 0.98 -1.39 37.66
C LYS A 348 2.21 -0.59 37.25
N LEU A 349 2.03 0.72 37.14
CA LEU A 349 3.05 1.69 36.74
C LEU A 349 3.04 2.87 37.70
N THR A 350 4.21 3.27 38.20
CA THR A 350 4.33 4.42 39.11
C THR A 350 5.10 5.55 38.41
N VAL A 351 4.55 6.77 38.46
CA VAL A 351 5.20 7.94 37.86
C VAL A 351 6.58 8.18 38.47
N GLY A 352 7.58 8.38 37.61
CA GLY A 352 8.98 8.56 38.00
C GLY A 352 9.75 7.27 38.28
N SER A 353 9.07 6.13 38.41
CA SER A 353 9.73 4.83 38.57
C SER A 353 9.86 4.08 37.25
N ARG A 354 11.03 3.47 37.05
CA ARG A 354 11.24 2.49 35.97
C ARG A 354 10.80 1.08 36.37
N ASP A 355 10.34 0.88 37.61
CA ASP A 355 9.81 -0.40 38.06
C ASP A 355 8.32 -0.46 37.75
N ALA A 356 7.95 -1.47 36.96
CA ALA A 356 6.58 -1.82 36.62
C ALA A 356 6.27 -3.22 37.16
N TYR A 357 4.98 -3.53 37.29
CA TYR A 357 4.56 -4.88 37.69
C TYR A 357 3.52 -5.41 36.71
N ILE A 358 3.72 -6.65 36.25
CA ILE A 358 2.73 -7.41 35.48
C ILE A 358 2.33 -8.61 36.33
N ASN A 359 1.07 -8.70 36.74
CA ASN A 359 0.56 -9.74 37.62
C ASN A 359 1.39 -9.89 38.92
N GLY A 360 1.88 -8.78 39.46
CA GLY A 360 2.72 -8.74 40.66
C GLY A 360 4.20 -9.04 40.41
N LYS A 361 4.61 -9.48 39.21
CA LYS A 361 6.01 -9.69 38.85
C LYS A 361 6.66 -8.38 38.40
N LEU A 362 7.83 -8.06 38.99
CA LEU A 362 8.63 -6.88 38.65
C LEU A 362 9.15 -6.96 37.22
N VAL A 363 9.01 -5.87 36.47
CA VAL A 363 9.57 -5.67 35.13
C VAL A 363 10.17 -4.26 35.03
N ARG A 364 11.38 -4.16 34.46
CA ARG A 364 12.10 -2.90 34.33
C ARG A 364 11.75 -2.21 33.01
N LEU A 365 11.38 -0.93 33.06
CA LEU A 365 11.06 -0.08 31.91
C LEU A 365 12.30 0.62 31.36
N ASN A 366 12.35 0.77 30.03
CA ASN A 366 13.36 1.60 29.35
C ASN A 366 13.19 3.09 29.70
N ALA A 367 11.96 3.55 29.90
CA ALA A 367 11.64 4.90 30.35
C ALA A 367 10.57 4.84 31.45
N ALA A 368 10.73 5.66 32.50
CA ALA A 368 9.72 5.80 33.54
C ALA A 368 8.48 6.54 33.01
N PRO A 369 7.25 6.21 33.48
CA PRO A 369 6.09 7.04 33.28
C PRO A 369 6.33 8.46 33.82
N ARG A 370 5.78 9.47 33.15
CA ARG A 370 5.98 10.87 33.51
C ARG A 370 4.66 11.63 33.59
N LEU A 371 4.61 12.63 34.46
CA LEU A 371 3.54 13.61 34.45
C LEU A 371 3.99 14.78 33.56
N ILE A 372 3.32 14.99 32.43
CA ILE A 372 3.63 16.05 31.46
C ILE A 372 2.34 16.82 31.22
N ASN A 373 2.35 18.14 31.47
CA ASN A 373 1.17 19.01 31.33
C ASN A 373 -0.09 18.47 32.04
N GLY A 374 0.09 17.90 33.24
CA GLY A 374 -1.02 17.31 34.00
C GLY A 374 -1.56 15.97 33.47
N LYS A 375 -0.96 15.40 32.42
CA LYS A 375 -1.30 14.08 31.88
C LYS A 375 -0.21 13.07 32.21
N VAL A 376 -0.62 11.88 32.64
CA VAL A 376 0.30 10.76 32.87
C VAL A 376 0.62 10.11 31.53
N MET A 377 1.90 10.12 31.19
CA MET A 377 2.46 9.61 29.94
C MET A 377 3.22 8.32 30.23
N VAL A 378 2.93 7.25 29.49
CA VAL A 378 3.51 5.91 29.69
C VAL A 378 4.23 5.43 28.43
N PRO A 379 5.28 4.60 28.55
CA PRO A 379 5.99 4.04 27.39
C PRO A 379 5.07 3.14 26.56
N ILE A 380 4.78 3.55 25.33
CA ILE A 380 3.74 2.91 24.49
C ILE A 380 4.06 1.44 24.18
N ARG A 381 5.34 1.11 23.95
CA ARG A 381 5.76 -0.24 23.60
C ARG A 381 5.47 -1.21 24.74
N PHE A 382 5.96 -0.88 25.95
CA PHE A 382 5.77 -1.72 27.13
C PHE A 382 4.28 -1.99 27.40
N VAL A 383 3.46 -0.93 27.43
CA VAL A 383 2.03 -1.10 27.77
C VAL A 383 1.29 -1.92 26.73
N SER A 384 1.66 -1.79 25.45
CA SER A 384 1.02 -2.52 24.36
C SER A 384 1.42 -4.00 24.37
N GLU A 385 2.72 -4.29 24.50
CA GLU A 385 3.26 -5.66 24.56
C GLU A 385 2.78 -6.40 25.82
N ALA A 386 2.70 -5.73 26.96
CA ALA A 386 2.15 -6.30 28.18
C ALA A 386 0.67 -6.71 28.07
N LEU A 387 -0.07 -6.13 27.10
CA LEU A 387 -1.45 -6.49 26.78
C LEU A 387 -1.57 -7.45 25.58
N GLY A 388 -0.43 -7.98 25.09
CA GLY A 388 -0.36 -8.94 24.00
C GLY A 388 -0.35 -8.32 22.60
N ALA A 389 -0.24 -7.01 22.46
CA ALA A 389 -0.19 -6.36 21.15
C ALA A 389 1.23 -6.37 20.54
N LYS A 390 1.31 -6.47 19.22
CA LYS A 390 2.54 -6.27 18.46
C LYS A 390 2.74 -4.79 18.16
N VAL A 391 3.94 -4.27 18.38
CA VAL A 391 4.29 -2.86 18.17
C VAL A 391 5.37 -2.73 17.12
N LYS A 392 5.15 -1.90 16.10
CA LYS A 392 6.11 -1.61 15.04
C LYS A 392 6.32 -0.11 14.91
N TRP A 393 7.58 0.30 14.79
CA TRP A 393 7.92 1.65 14.34
C TRP A 393 7.97 1.69 12.82
N ASN A 394 7.24 2.62 12.19
CA ASN A 394 7.34 2.91 10.78
C ASN A 394 8.11 4.22 10.61
N ILE A 395 9.35 4.10 10.13
CA ILE A 395 10.27 5.24 9.95
C ILE A 395 9.79 6.22 8.88
N ALA A 396 9.29 5.71 7.75
CA ALA A 396 8.90 6.54 6.62
C ALA A 396 7.67 7.40 6.95
N ALA A 397 6.68 6.79 7.59
CA ALA A 397 5.48 7.48 8.05
C ALA A 397 5.64 8.16 9.42
N GLN A 398 6.82 8.06 10.07
CA GLN A 398 7.04 8.53 11.45
C GLN A 398 5.88 8.12 12.37
N SER A 399 5.58 6.83 12.45
CA SER A 399 4.41 6.35 13.19
C SER A 399 4.67 5.10 14.02
N VAL A 400 3.93 4.98 15.11
CA VAL A 400 3.83 3.74 15.89
C VAL A 400 2.60 2.98 15.43
N VAL A 401 2.77 1.73 15.02
CA VAL A 401 1.69 0.85 14.57
C VAL A 401 1.53 -0.28 15.58
N ILE A 402 0.31 -0.45 16.09
CA ILE A 402 -0.02 -1.43 17.12
C ILE A 402 -1.17 -2.30 16.62
N PHE A 403 -1.02 -3.62 16.75
CA PHE A 403 -2.08 -4.57 16.43
C PHE A 403 -2.21 -5.62 17.53
N LEU A 404 -3.42 -5.83 18.04
CA LEU A 404 -3.72 -6.92 18.97
C LEU A 404 -3.78 -8.28 18.26
N ALA A 405 -4.23 -8.28 17.01
CA ALA A 405 -4.32 -9.44 16.16
C ALA A 405 -3.99 -9.04 14.71
N PRO A 406 -3.62 -10.01 13.84
CA PRO A 406 -3.50 -9.75 12.42
C PRO A 406 -4.80 -9.12 11.87
N PRO A 407 -4.72 -8.08 11.02
CA PRO A 407 -5.89 -7.41 10.48
C PRO A 407 -6.80 -8.38 9.71
N GLN A 408 -8.10 -8.39 10.03
CA GLN A 408 -9.11 -9.21 9.37
C GLN A 408 -9.90 -8.37 8.36
N VAL A 409 -9.23 -7.89 7.31
CA VAL A 409 -9.87 -7.05 6.28
C VAL A 409 -10.43 -7.95 5.19
N LEU A 410 -11.76 -7.94 5.02
CA LEU A 410 -12.44 -8.71 3.97
C LEU A 410 -12.05 -8.19 2.58
N THR A 411 -11.86 -9.11 1.64
CA THR A 411 -11.49 -8.86 0.23
C THR A 411 -12.52 -9.44 -0.75
N THR A 412 -13.73 -9.71 -0.25
CA THR A 412 -14.85 -10.19 -1.07
C THR A 412 -15.38 -9.05 -1.94
N SER A 413 -15.94 -9.39 -3.10
CA SER A 413 -16.52 -8.42 -4.03
C SER A 413 -17.63 -7.57 -3.39
N GLU A 414 -18.43 -8.15 -2.47
CA GLU A 414 -19.43 -7.43 -1.68
C GLU A 414 -18.82 -6.36 -0.78
N SER A 415 -17.75 -6.70 -0.06
CA SER A 415 -17.03 -5.78 0.82
C SER A 415 -16.29 -4.66 0.08
N GLU A 416 -16.25 -4.74 -1.25
CA GLU A 416 -15.54 -3.81 -2.14
C GLU A 416 -16.48 -2.96 -2.98
N GLN A 417 -17.78 -3.05 -2.72
CA GLN A 417 -18.72 -2.06 -3.21
C GLN A 417 -18.32 -0.71 -2.61
N LEU A 418 -18.05 0.28 -3.48
CA LEU A 418 -17.89 1.66 -3.04
C LEU A 418 -19.23 2.06 -2.40
N MET A 419 -19.19 2.62 -1.19
CA MET A 419 -20.42 3.08 -0.53
C MET A 419 -21.18 4.02 -1.45
N GLU A 420 -22.47 3.73 -1.67
CA GLU A 420 -23.41 4.77 -2.06
C GLU A 420 -23.51 5.70 -0.83
N GLU A 421 -23.01 6.92 -0.95
CA GLU A 421 -23.18 7.93 0.09
C GLU A 421 -24.68 8.21 0.24
N ASN A 422 -25.24 7.97 1.43
CA ASN A 422 -26.60 8.40 1.77
C ASN A 422 -26.64 9.93 1.75
N GLU A 423 -27.37 10.51 0.80
CA GLU A 423 -27.44 11.95 0.50
C GLU A 423 -28.17 12.81 1.55
N ASP A 424 -28.62 12.24 2.68
CA ASP A 424 -29.55 12.94 3.58
C ASP A 424 -28.92 13.90 4.60
N ASN A 425 -27.60 14.16 4.56
CA ASN A 425 -26.99 15.14 5.45
C ASN A 425 -25.84 15.91 4.77
N TYR A 426 -26.17 16.91 3.95
CA TYR A 426 -25.22 18.00 3.67
C TYR A 426 -25.93 19.33 3.46
N GLU A 427 -25.68 20.29 4.36
CA GLU A 427 -25.95 21.71 4.11
C GLU A 427 -24.85 22.32 3.21
N PRO A 428 -25.17 23.26 2.31
CA PRO A 428 -24.41 23.49 1.08
C PRO A 428 -23.41 24.65 1.19
N GLN A 429 -22.17 24.49 0.72
CA GLN A 429 -21.43 25.57 0.04
C GLN A 429 -20.38 25.05 -0.99
N THR A 430 -20.69 25.33 -2.27
CA THR A 430 -19.80 25.60 -3.41
C THR A 430 -18.72 24.57 -3.83
N ASN A 431 -19.13 23.47 -4.47
CA ASN A 431 -18.40 22.87 -5.60
C ASN A 431 -19.37 22.01 -6.44
N LEU A 432 -20.03 22.62 -7.43
CA LEU A 432 -20.84 21.88 -8.40
C LEU A 432 -19.90 21.01 -9.26
N THR A 433 -20.14 19.69 -9.32
CA THR A 433 -19.41 18.78 -10.20
C THR A 433 -19.53 19.19 -11.68
N ILE A 434 -18.54 18.87 -12.53
CA ILE A 434 -18.54 19.21 -13.97
C ILE A 434 -19.86 18.83 -14.65
N LEU A 435 -20.33 17.61 -14.42
CA LEU A 435 -21.57 17.14 -15.01
C LEU A 435 -22.79 17.86 -14.41
N LYS A 436 -22.76 18.28 -13.13
CA LYS A 436 -23.83 19.11 -12.57
C LYS A 436 -23.90 20.47 -13.30
N LYS A 437 -22.76 21.08 -13.65
CA LYS A 437 -22.73 22.30 -14.47
C LYS A 437 -23.35 22.08 -15.85
N ILE A 438 -23.05 20.94 -16.50
CA ILE A 438 -23.69 20.58 -17.77
C ILE A 438 -25.19 20.34 -17.57
N SER A 439 -25.61 19.67 -16.50
CA SER A 439 -27.04 19.40 -16.26
C SER A 439 -27.82 20.69 -16.04
N THR A 440 -27.22 21.70 -15.41
CA THR A 440 -27.85 23.00 -15.19
C THR A 440 -28.02 23.82 -16.47
N THR A 441 -27.30 23.50 -17.56
CA THR A 441 -27.52 24.15 -18.86
C THR A 441 -28.60 23.43 -19.69
N LEU A 442 -29.01 22.23 -19.29
CA LEU A 442 -30.07 21.47 -19.96
C LEU A 442 -31.45 21.88 -19.41
N THR A 443 -32.08 22.86 -20.07
CA THR A 443 -33.39 23.39 -19.67
C THR A 443 -34.59 22.69 -20.33
N LYS A 444 -34.34 21.75 -21.24
CA LYS A 444 -35.37 20.99 -21.99
C LYS A 444 -34.93 19.53 -22.20
N SER A 445 -35.91 18.67 -22.47
CA SER A 445 -35.69 17.27 -22.89
C SER A 445 -34.66 17.22 -24.03
N THR A 446 -33.59 16.43 -23.84
CA THR A 446 -32.44 16.39 -24.74
C THR A 446 -31.99 14.96 -25.00
N ASP A 447 -31.58 14.68 -26.23
CA ASP A 447 -30.95 13.41 -26.58
C ASP A 447 -29.45 13.54 -26.33
N ILE A 448 -28.92 12.71 -25.44
CA ILE A 448 -27.54 12.82 -24.95
C ILE A 448 -26.78 11.54 -25.31
N VAL A 449 -25.66 11.68 -26.00
CA VAL A 449 -24.73 10.57 -26.25
C VAL A 449 -23.45 10.79 -25.46
N PHE A 450 -23.11 9.84 -24.60
CA PHE A 450 -21.79 9.78 -23.97
C PHE A 450 -20.84 9.04 -24.90
N VAL A 451 -19.80 9.73 -25.36
CA VAL A 451 -18.76 9.14 -26.20
C VAL A 451 -17.53 8.95 -25.31
N ILE A 452 -17.28 7.71 -24.91
CA ILE A 452 -16.37 7.38 -23.81
C ILE A 452 -15.21 6.54 -24.33
N ASP A 453 -14.01 7.05 -24.09
CA ASP A 453 -12.77 6.30 -24.25
C ASP A 453 -12.70 5.18 -23.22
N VAL A 454 -12.58 3.94 -23.69
CA VAL A 454 -12.46 2.72 -22.89
C VAL A 454 -11.14 2.01 -23.17
N THR A 455 -10.07 2.78 -23.37
CA THR A 455 -8.69 2.27 -23.45
C THR A 455 -8.13 1.96 -22.07
N SER A 456 -7.02 1.23 -22.03
CA SER A 456 -6.33 0.91 -20.78
C SER A 456 -5.87 2.14 -19.98
N SER A 457 -5.53 3.28 -20.62
CA SER A 457 -5.16 4.52 -19.89
C SER A 457 -6.35 5.08 -19.11
N MET A 458 -7.55 4.93 -19.67
CA MET A 458 -8.80 5.37 -19.05
C MET A 458 -9.21 4.55 -17.84
N THR A 459 -8.61 3.40 -17.56
CA THR A 459 -9.04 2.48 -16.49
C THR A 459 -9.40 3.12 -15.14
N GLY A 460 -8.50 3.91 -14.55
CA GLY A 460 -8.78 4.58 -13.27
C GLY A 460 -9.76 5.75 -13.40
N THR A 461 -9.87 6.30 -14.62
CA THR A 461 -10.79 7.38 -14.98
C THR A 461 -12.19 6.85 -15.30
N LEU A 462 -12.32 5.62 -15.81
CA LEU A 462 -13.54 5.06 -16.35
C LEU A 462 -14.54 4.71 -15.25
N ASP A 463 -14.08 4.15 -14.13
CA ASP A 463 -14.93 3.90 -12.96
C ASP A 463 -15.54 5.20 -12.41
N TYR A 464 -14.74 6.27 -12.38
CA TYR A 464 -15.20 7.61 -12.00
C TYR A 464 -16.21 8.15 -13.01
N VAL A 465 -15.89 8.07 -14.31
CA VAL A 465 -16.77 8.53 -15.40
C VAL A 465 -18.10 7.81 -15.33
N ARG A 466 -18.12 6.48 -15.13
CA ARG A 466 -19.36 5.73 -14.93
C ARG A 466 -20.16 6.33 -13.79
N GLN A 467 -19.61 6.42 -12.57
CA GLN A 467 -20.34 6.92 -11.40
C GLN A 467 -20.91 8.33 -11.61
N LYS A 468 -20.13 9.25 -12.17
CA LYS A 468 -20.62 10.61 -12.40
C LYS A 468 -21.64 10.69 -13.52
N VAL A 469 -21.49 9.92 -14.59
CA VAL A 469 -22.52 9.83 -15.63
C VAL A 469 -23.82 9.29 -15.02
N LYS A 470 -23.77 8.30 -14.11
CA LYS A 470 -24.96 7.82 -13.39
C LYS A 470 -25.65 8.95 -12.61
N GLY A 471 -24.91 9.70 -11.79
CA GLY A 471 -25.47 10.83 -11.02
C GLY A 471 -25.96 11.99 -11.89
N PHE A 472 -25.30 12.25 -13.03
CA PHE A 472 -25.76 13.23 -14.02
C PHE A 472 -27.10 12.83 -14.63
N VAL A 473 -27.25 11.56 -15.02
CA VAL A 473 -28.49 11.05 -15.63
C VAL A 473 -29.66 11.20 -14.66
N ASP A 474 -29.41 11.07 -13.36
CA ASP A 474 -30.40 11.31 -12.32
C ASP A 474 -30.82 12.78 -12.26
N SER A 475 -29.90 13.73 -12.49
CA SER A 475 -30.14 15.18 -12.45
C SER A 475 -30.68 15.81 -13.75
N VAL A 476 -30.79 15.06 -14.84
CA VAL A 476 -31.29 15.55 -16.13
C VAL A 476 -32.83 15.57 -16.18
N PRO A 477 -33.46 16.60 -16.79
CA PRO A 477 -34.93 16.70 -16.89
C PRO A 477 -35.61 15.48 -17.51
N SER A 478 -36.81 15.17 -17.01
CA SER A 478 -37.67 14.11 -17.54
C SER A 478 -37.97 14.28 -19.03
N GLY A 479 -37.95 13.18 -19.78
CA GLY A 479 -38.15 13.15 -21.23
C GLY A 479 -36.87 12.94 -22.04
N SER A 480 -35.71 13.27 -21.44
CA SER A 480 -34.40 13.05 -22.05
C SER A 480 -34.11 11.55 -22.22
N GLN A 481 -33.33 11.22 -23.24
CA GLN A 481 -32.86 9.87 -23.52
C GLN A 481 -31.36 9.86 -23.74
N PHE A 482 -30.77 8.70 -23.44
CA PHE A 482 -29.34 8.57 -23.30
C PHE A 482 -28.85 7.39 -24.12
N ALA A 483 -27.70 7.56 -24.77
CA ALA A 483 -26.96 6.48 -25.42
C ALA A 483 -25.48 6.55 -25.02
N VAL A 484 -24.76 5.46 -25.25
CA VAL A 484 -23.30 5.40 -25.02
C VAL A 484 -22.63 4.89 -26.28
N VAL A 485 -21.58 5.58 -26.72
CA VAL A 485 -20.61 5.07 -27.68
C VAL A 485 -19.31 4.87 -26.92
N ALA A 486 -18.84 3.63 -26.82
CA ALA A 486 -17.53 3.36 -26.26
C ALA A 486 -16.53 3.14 -27.40
N PHE A 487 -15.34 3.73 -27.27
CA PHE A 487 -14.32 3.68 -28.32
C PHE A 487 -12.93 3.37 -27.76
N ARG A 488 -12.09 2.82 -28.64
CA ARG A 488 -10.73 2.37 -28.35
C ARG A 488 -9.78 2.88 -29.43
N ASP A 489 -8.71 2.16 -29.72
CA ASP A 489 -7.89 2.38 -30.90
C ASP A 489 -8.55 1.73 -32.13
N ILE A 490 -8.33 2.31 -33.32
CA ILE A 490 -8.90 1.77 -34.56
C ILE A 490 -7.94 0.78 -35.21
N ASN A 491 -8.42 -0.43 -35.43
CA ASN A 491 -7.90 -1.34 -36.43
C ASN A 491 -8.81 -1.24 -37.66
N LEU A 492 -8.40 -0.50 -38.69
CA LEU A 492 -9.16 -0.38 -39.94
C LEU A 492 -9.46 -1.72 -40.63
N LYS A 493 -8.85 -2.82 -40.16
CA LYS A 493 -9.04 -4.19 -40.65
C LYS A 493 -9.94 -5.06 -39.74
N ALA A 494 -10.42 -4.56 -38.60
CA ALA A 494 -11.27 -5.30 -37.67
C ALA A 494 -12.51 -4.48 -37.26
N ASP A 495 -13.65 -5.15 -37.12
CA ASP A 495 -14.98 -4.51 -36.95
C ASP A 495 -15.41 -4.28 -35.48
N LYS A 496 -14.49 -4.28 -34.50
CA LYS A 496 -14.86 -4.35 -33.06
C LYS A 496 -14.37 -3.20 -32.17
N ASP A 497 -14.03 -2.05 -32.73
CA ASP A 497 -13.40 -0.97 -31.94
C ASP A 497 -14.39 0.07 -31.37
N LEU A 498 -15.64 0.07 -31.88
CA LEU A 498 -16.72 0.92 -31.39
C LEU A 498 -17.88 0.06 -30.88
N GLU A 499 -18.31 0.31 -29.65
CA GLU A 499 -19.52 -0.30 -29.09
C GLU A 499 -20.60 0.76 -28.94
N PHE A 500 -21.80 0.48 -29.45
CA PHE A 500 -22.95 1.37 -29.31
C PHE A 500 -24.02 0.74 -28.43
N PHE A 501 -24.36 1.46 -27.38
CA PHE A 501 -25.49 1.17 -26.50
C PHE A 501 -26.63 2.10 -26.87
N GLU A 502 -27.69 1.51 -27.40
CA GLU A 502 -28.86 2.19 -27.97
C GLU A 502 -29.52 3.19 -27.01
N PHE A 503 -30.19 4.19 -27.59
CA PHE A 503 -30.92 5.20 -26.84
C PHE A 503 -31.96 4.58 -25.89
N THR A 504 -31.98 5.06 -24.66
CA THR A 504 -32.95 4.66 -23.65
C THR A 504 -33.40 5.83 -22.80
N LYS A 505 -34.69 5.85 -22.46
CA LYS A 505 -35.27 6.71 -21.41
C LYS A 505 -35.16 6.07 -20.03
N ASP A 506 -34.96 4.75 -19.98
CA ASP A 506 -34.74 4.01 -18.76
C ASP A 506 -33.31 4.28 -18.25
N LYS A 507 -33.24 5.04 -17.15
CA LYS A 507 -32.00 5.40 -16.46
C LYS A 507 -31.28 4.16 -15.94
N ASN A 508 -31.99 3.12 -15.48
CA ASN A 508 -31.40 1.89 -14.96
C ASN A 508 -30.77 1.07 -16.08
N LYS A 509 -31.42 1.00 -17.25
CA LYS A 509 -30.81 0.40 -18.45
C LYS A 509 -29.53 1.10 -18.86
N LEU A 510 -29.50 2.44 -18.82
CA LEU A 510 -28.26 3.19 -19.09
C LEU A 510 -27.18 2.91 -18.03
N LYS A 511 -27.54 2.90 -16.74
CA LYS A 511 -26.62 2.55 -15.65
C LYS A 511 -26.02 1.15 -15.87
N GLY A 512 -26.83 0.20 -16.35
CA GLY A 512 -26.40 -1.13 -16.78
C GLY A 512 -25.43 -1.09 -17.96
N ASN A 513 -25.75 -0.36 -19.04
CA ASN A 513 -24.88 -0.18 -20.20
C ASN A 513 -23.50 0.39 -19.80
N LEU A 514 -23.47 1.39 -18.92
CA LEU A 514 -22.23 1.95 -18.39
C LEU A 514 -21.41 0.91 -17.60
N ASN A 515 -22.08 0.02 -16.86
CA ASN A 515 -21.42 -1.07 -16.14
C ASN A 515 -20.85 -2.14 -17.07
N MET A 516 -21.27 -2.21 -18.35
CA MET A 516 -20.74 -3.17 -19.32
C MET A 516 -19.44 -2.71 -19.96
N LEU A 517 -19.11 -1.41 -19.89
CA LEU A 517 -17.89 -0.87 -20.48
C LEU A 517 -16.65 -1.55 -19.88
N ARG A 518 -15.69 -1.97 -20.70
CA ARG A 518 -14.44 -2.60 -20.24
C ARG A 518 -13.23 -1.88 -20.87
N PRO A 519 -12.25 -1.42 -20.04
CA PRO A 519 -10.97 -0.98 -20.55
C PRO A 519 -10.32 -2.11 -21.35
N LEU A 520 -9.87 -1.83 -22.56
CA LEU A 520 -9.06 -2.76 -23.36
C LEU A 520 -7.81 -2.05 -23.87
N ALA A 521 -6.76 -2.81 -24.15
CA ALA A 521 -5.47 -2.26 -24.59
C ALA A 521 -5.63 -1.46 -25.90
N GLY A 522 -5.20 -0.19 -25.87
CA GLY A 522 -4.97 0.63 -27.06
C GLY A 522 -3.63 0.26 -27.69
N GLY A 523 -3.53 0.36 -29.02
CA GLY A 523 -2.32 0.00 -29.77
C GLY A 523 -1.26 1.09 -29.70
N ASP A 524 -1.65 2.33 -30.04
CA ASP A 524 -0.80 3.52 -29.90
C ASP A 524 -1.43 4.60 -28.99
N LEU A 525 -0.79 5.77 -28.90
CA LEU A 525 -1.23 6.85 -27.99
C LEU A 525 -2.53 7.53 -28.45
N LYS A 526 -2.86 7.45 -29.74
CA LYS A 526 -4.02 8.14 -30.33
C LYS A 526 -5.16 7.15 -30.49
N GLU A 527 -6.38 7.65 -30.32
CA GLU A 527 -7.57 6.80 -30.26
C GLU A 527 -8.58 7.14 -31.37
N SER A 528 -9.56 6.25 -31.58
CA SER A 528 -10.62 6.32 -32.61
C SER A 528 -11.77 7.28 -32.29
N GLY A 529 -11.49 8.33 -31.51
CA GLY A 529 -12.53 9.21 -30.98
C GLY A 529 -13.33 9.95 -32.07
N LEU A 530 -12.74 10.24 -33.23
CA LEU A 530 -13.45 10.90 -34.33
C LEU A 530 -14.49 9.99 -34.98
N GLU A 531 -14.19 8.71 -35.17
CA GLU A 531 -15.13 7.70 -35.65
C GLU A 531 -16.27 7.50 -34.64
N ALA A 532 -15.95 7.50 -33.35
CA ALA A 532 -16.94 7.41 -32.28
C ALA A 532 -17.91 8.61 -32.26
N ILE A 533 -17.38 9.83 -32.47
CA ILE A 533 -18.20 11.04 -32.60
C ILE A 533 -19.09 10.95 -33.85
N GLN A 534 -18.54 10.52 -34.99
CA GLN A 534 -19.33 10.36 -36.21
C GLN A 534 -20.45 9.32 -36.03
N LEU A 535 -20.16 8.21 -35.35
CA LEU A 535 -21.16 7.20 -35.02
C LEU A 535 -22.26 7.82 -34.14
N ALA A 536 -21.90 8.54 -33.08
CA ALA A 536 -22.86 9.25 -32.23
C ALA A 536 -23.77 10.20 -33.02
N ILE A 537 -23.20 11.00 -33.94
CA ILE A 537 -23.96 11.90 -34.82
C ILE A 537 -24.99 11.11 -35.64
N SER A 538 -24.58 9.97 -36.21
CA SER A 538 -25.44 9.14 -37.06
C SER A 538 -26.60 8.46 -36.30
N LYS A 539 -26.47 8.30 -34.99
CA LYS A 539 -27.41 7.56 -34.14
C LYS A 539 -28.49 8.44 -33.52
N PHE A 540 -28.36 9.77 -33.57
CA PHE A 540 -29.42 10.65 -33.07
C PHE A 540 -30.76 10.39 -33.78
N PRO A 541 -31.89 10.36 -33.05
CA PRO A 541 -33.21 10.27 -33.66
C PRO A 541 -33.46 11.39 -34.66
N LYS A 542 -34.14 11.09 -35.77
CA LYS A 542 -34.46 12.07 -36.83
C LYS A 542 -35.27 13.25 -36.32
N ASN A 543 -36.13 13.04 -35.32
CA ASN A 543 -37.03 14.04 -34.75
C ASN A 543 -36.47 14.72 -33.48
N SER A 544 -35.16 14.61 -33.23
CA SER A 544 -34.53 15.17 -32.04
C SER A 544 -34.54 16.70 -32.08
N SER A 545 -35.16 17.33 -31.08
CA SER A 545 -35.23 18.81 -30.93
C SER A 545 -34.04 19.41 -30.16
N SER A 546 -33.17 18.57 -29.61
CA SER A 546 -32.00 18.98 -28.82
C SER A 546 -31.02 17.81 -28.77
N LYS A 547 -29.82 17.98 -29.33
CA LYS A 547 -28.80 16.93 -29.41
C LYS A 547 -27.54 17.37 -28.69
N THR A 548 -27.00 16.52 -27.83
CA THR A 548 -25.76 16.79 -27.10
C THR A 548 -24.85 15.58 -27.11
N ILE A 549 -23.57 15.81 -27.41
CA ILE A 549 -22.51 14.84 -27.21
C ILE A 549 -21.68 15.28 -26.00
N ILE A 550 -21.35 14.32 -25.13
CA ILE A 550 -20.38 14.49 -24.05
C ILE A 550 -19.23 13.52 -24.36
N PHE A 551 -18.13 14.06 -24.87
CA PHE A 551 -16.93 13.32 -25.24
C PHE A 551 -15.93 13.25 -24.08
N ILE A 552 -15.38 12.07 -23.80
CA ILE A 552 -14.53 11.83 -22.63
C ILE A 552 -13.33 10.97 -23.02
N THR A 553 -12.11 11.49 -22.85
CA THR A 553 -10.85 10.77 -23.15
C THR A 553 -9.68 11.39 -22.40
N ASP A 554 -8.64 10.61 -22.12
CA ASP A 554 -7.35 11.09 -21.64
C ASP A 554 -6.27 11.19 -22.74
N ALA A 555 -6.63 10.84 -23.98
CA ALA A 555 -5.72 10.70 -25.12
C ALA A 555 -6.11 11.60 -26.31
N PRO A 556 -5.14 11.95 -27.18
CA PRO A 556 -5.45 12.54 -28.47
C PRO A 556 -6.19 11.57 -29.40
N VAL A 557 -6.85 12.11 -30.42
CA VAL A 557 -7.53 11.30 -31.44
C VAL A 557 -6.69 11.21 -32.72
N HIS A 558 -6.81 10.10 -33.44
CA HIS A 558 -6.32 10.03 -34.81
C HIS A 558 -7.03 11.07 -35.69
N ASP A 559 -6.32 11.67 -36.63
CA ASP A 559 -6.86 12.69 -37.53
C ASP A 559 -6.39 12.39 -38.95
N LYS A 560 -7.33 12.15 -39.86
CA LYS A 560 -7.06 11.80 -41.26
C LYS A 560 -6.13 12.77 -41.98
N SER A 561 -6.14 14.05 -41.61
CA SER A 561 -5.23 15.05 -42.18
C SER A 561 -3.76 14.78 -41.85
N THR A 562 -3.49 14.03 -40.78
CA THR A 562 -2.14 13.69 -40.30
C THR A 562 -1.82 12.19 -40.36
N THR A 563 -2.81 11.32 -40.19
CA THR A 563 -2.70 9.86 -40.10
C THR A 563 -3.85 9.19 -40.90
N PRO A 564 -3.86 9.32 -42.25
CA PRO A 564 -4.96 8.84 -43.10
C PRO A 564 -5.13 7.31 -43.12
N ASP A 565 -4.09 6.58 -42.74
CA ASP A 565 -4.06 5.12 -42.57
C ASP A 565 -4.63 4.65 -41.22
N LYS A 566 -4.91 5.57 -40.30
CA LYS A 566 -5.46 5.30 -38.96
C LYS A 566 -6.67 6.17 -38.60
N ALA A 567 -7.20 6.94 -39.54
CA ALA A 567 -8.40 7.74 -39.33
C ALA A 567 -9.22 7.86 -40.60
N ARG A 568 -10.52 7.66 -40.48
CA ARG A 568 -11.50 7.86 -41.55
C ARG A 568 -11.94 9.32 -41.63
N PHE A 569 -11.81 10.06 -40.53
CA PHE A 569 -12.22 11.45 -40.41
C PHE A 569 -11.10 12.35 -39.89
N SER A 570 -11.13 13.61 -40.30
CA SER A 570 -10.33 14.69 -39.73
C SER A 570 -11.16 15.49 -38.72
N VAL A 571 -10.48 16.22 -37.82
CA VAL A 571 -11.16 17.12 -36.87
C VAL A 571 -12.04 18.14 -37.62
N ASP A 572 -11.61 18.62 -38.79
CA ASP A 572 -12.39 19.57 -39.60
C ASP A 572 -13.63 18.94 -40.25
N GLU A 573 -13.55 17.70 -40.71
CA GLU A 573 -14.71 16.96 -41.22
C GLU A 573 -15.74 16.75 -40.09
N ILE A 574 -15.30 16.30 -38.90
CA ILE A 574 -16.19 16.12 -37.74
C ILE A 574 -16.81 17.44 -37.29
N ASN A 575 -16.04 18.53 -37.27
CA ASN A 575 -16.57 19.85 -36.92
C ASN A 575 -17.74 20.25 -37.83
N LYS A 576 -17.59 20.07 -39.15
CA LYS A 576 -18.66 20.33 -40.13
C LYS A 576 -19.88 19.44 -39.90
N GLN A 577 -19.67 18.18 -39.51
CA GLN A 577 -20.77 17.24 -39.22
C GLN A 577 -21.54 17.63 -37.96
N LEU A 578 -20.86 18.05 -36.89
CA LEU A 578 -21.49 18.55 -35.67
C LEU A 578 -22.36 19.79 -35.97
N GLN A 579 -21.82 20.75 -36.73
CA GLN A 579 -22.53 21.97 -37.14
C GLN A 579 -23.74 21.66 -38.02
N LYS A 580 -23.55 20.82 -39.05
CA LYS A 580 -24.63 20.42 -39.98
C LYS A 580 -25.81 19.76 -39.25
N ASN A 581 -25.54 19.04 -38.16
CA ASN A 581 -26.56 18.32 -37.41
C ASN A 581 -27.06 19.07 -36.16
N ASP A 582 -26.61 20.32 -35.95
CA ASP A 582 -26.88 21.17 -34.79
C ASP A 582 -26.66 20.45 -33.45
N VAL A 583 -25.50 19.80 -33.31
CA VAL A 583 -25.12 19.05 -32.10
C VAL A 583 -24.30 19.93 -31.17
N VAL A 584 -24.74 20.07 -29.91
CA VAL A 584 -23.93 20.68 -28.86
C VAL A 584 -22.82 19.71 -28.46
N PHE A 585 -21.56 20.12 -28.52
CA PHE A 585 -20.41 19.25 -28.25
C PHE A 585 -19.64 19.67 -27.00
N ASN A 586 -19.81 18.91 -25.92
CA ASN A 586 -19.02 19.06 -24.70
C ASN A 586 -17.88 18.05 -24.68
N ALA A 587 -16.74 18.43 -24.12
CA ALA A 587 -15.59 17.53 -24.00
C ALA A 587 -14.95 17.60 -22.60
N ILE A 588 -14.61 16.43 -22.05
CA ILE A 588 -13.89 16.25 -20.79
C ILE A 588 -12.56 15.58 -21.14
N VAL A 589 -11.49 16.37 -21.17
CA VAL A 589 -10.15 15.96 -21.63
C VAL A 589 -9.06 16.58 -20.75
N PRO A 590 -7.77 16.17 -20.85
CA PRO A 590 -6.72 16.85 -20.11
C PRO A 590 -6.72 18.36 -20.36
N ALA A 591 -6.48 19.17 -19.33
CA ALA A 591 -6.49 20.64 -19.46
C ALA A 591 -5.48 21.20 -20.47
N ASN A 592 -4.46 20.43 -20.84
CA ASN A 592 -3.41 20.83 -21.77
C ASN A 592 -3.04 19.67 -22.70
N GLY A 593 -2.32 19.99 -23.78
CA GLY A 593 -1.75 18.99 -24.69
C GLY A 593 -2.56 18.74 -25.96
N PRO A 594 -2.20 17.73 -26.76
CA PRO A 594 -2.78 17.50 -28.08
C PRO A 594 -4.28 17.20 -28.05
N ALA A 595 -4.75 16.37 -27.11
CA ALA A 595 -6.17 16.07 -26.93
C ALA A 595 -7.00 17.34 -26.67
N ASN A 596 -6.49 18.21 -25.78
CA ASN A 596 -7.10 19.50 -25.48
C ASN A 596 -7.22 20.36 -26.74
N LYS A 597 -6.11 20.54 -27.48
CA LYS A 597 -6.08 21.36 -28.70
C LYS A 597 -7.08 20.87 -29.75
N GLN A 598 -7.14 19.56 -29.97
CA GLN A 598 -8.09 18.96 -30.93
C GLN A 598 -9.53 19.20 -30.49
N MET A 599 -9.87 18.85 -29.25
CA MET A 599 -11.25 18.95 -28.76
C MET A 599 -11.70 20.39 -28.55
N LYS A 600 -10.81 21.31 -28.19
CA LYS A 600 -11.13 22.75 -28.09
C LYS A 600 -11.66 23.30 -29.40
N LYS A 601 -11.08 22.90 -30.55
CA LYS A 601 -11.56 23.32 -31.88
C LYS A 601 -13.01 22.89 -32.14
N LEU A 602 -13.37 21.67 -31.71
CA LEU A 602 -14.74 21.17 -31.80
C LEU A 602 -15.68 21.88 -30.82
N VAL A 603 -15.27 22.05 -29.57
CA VAL A 603 -16.07 22.71 -28.52
C VAL A 603 -16.40 24.16 -28.89
N ASP A 604 -15.38 24.95 -29.23
CA ASP A 604 -15.53 26.39 -29.53
C ASP A 604 -16.51 26.63 -30.70
N SER A 605 -16.55 25.70 -31.66
CA SER A 605 -17.37 25.79 -32.86
C SER A 605 -18.80 25.26 -32.70
N ASN A 606 -19.10 24.53 -31.61
CA ASN A 606 -20.33 23.75 -31.44
C ASN A 606 -21.01 23.98 -30.08
N LYS A 607 -21.03 25.23 -29.61
CA LYS A 607 -21.85 25.73 -28.48
C LYS A 607 -21.65 24.96 -27.16
N GLY A 608 -20.54 24.25 -26.99
CA GLY A 608 -20.30 23.41 -25.82
C GLY A 608 -19.28 24.00 -24.86
N THR A 609 -18.82 23.18 -23.92
CA THR A 609 -17.79 23.56 -22.95
C THR A 609 -16.73 22.47 -22.82
N LEU A 610 -15.48 22.90 -22.64
CA LEU A 610 -14.31 22.05 -22.43
C LEU A 610 -14.02 21.99 -20.93
N TYR A 611 -13.85 20.79 -20.40
CA TYR A 611 -13.62 20.53 -18.98
C TYR A 611 -12.33 19.71 -18.78
N ASP A 612 -11.64 19.91 -17.66
CA ASP A 612 -10.46 19.11 -17.30
C ASP A 612 -10.90 17.74 -16.76
N ILE A 613 -10.37 16.67 -17.35
CA ILE A 613 -10.57 15.29 -16.88
C ILE A 613 -9.99 15.04 -15.48
N ARG A 614 -9.09 15.92 -14.99
CA ARG A 614 -8.60 15.88 -13.61
C ARG A 614 -9.58 16.49 -12.62
N ASP A 615 -10.41 17.46 -13.01
CA ASP A 615 -11.49 17.99 -12.16
C ASP A 615 -12.60 16.94 -11.95
N ALA A 616 -12.71 16.01 -12.89
CA ALA A 616 -13.37 14.75 -12.66
C ALA A 616 -12.68 14.02 -11.48
N LYS A 617 -11.38 13.71 -11.58
CA LYS A 617 -10.62 13.03 -10.50
C LYS A 617 -10.59 13.75 -9.13
N LEU A 618 -10.72 15.08 -9.07
CA LEU A 618 -10.61 15.91 -7.86
C LEU A 618 -11.85 15.89 -6.93
N ASN A 619 -12.99 15.35 -7.35
CA ASN A 619 -14.20 15.26 -6.50
C ASN A 619 -14.24 14.02 -5.57
N LEU A 620 -13.09 13.42 -5.26
CA LEU A 620 -12.94 12.31 -4.29
C LEU A 620 -12.31 12.78 -2.97
N ALA A 621 -12.30 14.07 -2.73
CA ALA A 621 -11.89 14.65 -1.46
C ALA A 621 -12.65 15.96 -1.23
N LYS A 622 -13.79 15.86 -0.56
CA LYS A 622 -14.19 16.83 0.46
C LYS A 622 -14.81 16.07 1.61
#